data_AF-A0A6P7P045-F1
#
_entry.id   AF-A0A6P7P045-F1
#
_cell.length_a   1.000
_cell.length_b   1.000
_cell.length_c   1.000
_cell.angle_alpha   90.00
_cell.angle_beta   90.00
_cell.angle_gamma   90.00
#
_symmetry.space_group_name_H-M   'P 1'
#
loop_
_entity.id
_entity.type
_entity.pdbx_description
1 polymer ?
#
loop_
_entity_poly.entity_id
_entity_poly.type
_entity_poly.pdbx_seq_one_letter_code
_entity_poly.pdbx_strand_id
1 'polypeptide(L)'
;MKNVMGRSSRTTSHSAAVVVLCLSVLLLANVVIYLYVDSLYQTNEPFAASHTGCPPQHFRMITMKNCTPWLQCSQVNSEVRRLKLIGQGVVKKVYLAEWRGQKVAVSMLSSPVYLEDFLHGLSMLQALQAPHVVQLVGFCLEDHLLVTEHHPLGSLLNLEGVLAKEQHQKHDTWQVRLRLAIDYVSILHYLHNSPAGRRVMCDSNSLEKTLSQFLLTSDFHLVVNDLDALPEVDVARGLVVKCGHRELTGDFVAPEQLWPFKERFVDDLMPGYDEKTDVWKIPDVTWFLMGRVAGGDLVHFHLFEIHKQCKKPEPELRPSAQDVLKVYRSVYSSMVRDSAGFRDML
;
A
#
# COMPACT_ATOMS: atom_id res chain seq x y z
N MET A 1 -79.48 24.33 35.45
CA MET A 1 -78.46 23.26 35.54
C MET A 1 -77.30 23.63 34.64
N LYS A 2 -76.09 23.70 35.20
CA LYS A 2 -74.82 23.94 34.50
C LYS A 2 -74.37 22.67 33.76
N ASN A 3 -73.74 22.82 32.60
CA ASN A 3 -72.50 22.12 32.21
C ASN A 3 -72.02 22.72 30.87
N VAL A 4 -70.95 23.51 30.87
CA VAL A 4 -69.50 23.20 30.92
C VAL A 4 -68.95 22.90 29.53
N MET A 5 -68.05 23.81 29.17
CA MET A 5 -67.37 24.03 27.91
C MET A 5 -66.13 23.13 27.80
N GLY A 6 -65.69 22.90 26.56
CA GLY A 6 -64.75 21.85 26.19
C GLY A 6 -63.31 21.96 26.69
N ARG A 7 -62.60 20.83 26.58
CA ARG A 7 -61.13 20.75 26.57
C ARG A 7 -60.70 19.35 26.12
N SER A 8 -59.94 19.24 25.02
CA SER A 8 -58.79 18.33 24.87
C SER A 8 -58.36 18.20 23.39
N SER A 9 -57.27 18.86 22.99
CA SER A 9 -56.48 18.49 21.79
C SER A 9 -55.04 19.05 21.76
N ARG A 10 -54.53 19.63 22.86
CA ARG A 10 -53.25 20.37 22.86
C ARG A 10 -52.03 19.59 23.36
N THR A 11 -52.20 18.37 23.88
CA THR A 11 -51.14 17.60 24.56
C THR A 11 -50.38 16.63 23.66
N THR A 12 -50.93 16.19 22.52
CA THR A 12 -50.29 15.20 21.63
C THR A 12 -49.25 15.81 20.68
N SER A 13 -49.43 17.05 20.25
CA SER A 13 -48.53 17.74 19.30
C SER A 13 -47.17 18.11 19.91
N HIS A 14 -47.15 18.51 21.19
CA HIS A 14 -45.90 18.85 21.88
C HIS A 14 -45.02 17.61 22.12
N SER A 15 -45.62 16.48 22.50
CA SER A 15 -44.87 15.24 22.73
C SER A 15 -44.21 14.72 21.45
N ALA A 16 -44.90 14.80 20.30
CA ALA A 16 -44.33 14.39 19.02
C ALA A 16 -43.15 15.28 18.59
N ALA A 17 -43.26 16.60 18.79
CA ALA A 17 -42.18 17.55 18.49
C ALA A 17 -40.93 17.29 19.34
N VAL A 18 -41.10 16.97 20.63
CA VAL A 18 -39.99 16.62 21.53
C VAL A 18 -39.31 15.33 21.10
N VAL A 19 -40.06 14.31 20.70
CA VAL A 19 -39.50 13.03 20.21
C VAL A 19 -38.68 13.24 18.93
N VAL A 20 -39.18 14.01 17.97
CA VAL A 20 -38.44 14.32 16.72
C VAL A 20 -37.16 15.10 17.02
N LEU A 21 -37.22 16.07 17.95
CA LEU A 21 -36.03 16.82 18.37
C LEU A 21 -34.98 15.87 19.00
N CYS A 22 -35.39 14.99 19.92
CA CYS A 22 -34.50 14.01 20.54
C CYS A 22 -33.86 13.06 19.51
N LEU A 23 -34.63 12.56 18.54
CA LEU A 23 -34.10 11.70 17.48
C LEU A 23 -33.11 12.44 16.57
N SER A 24 -33.38 13.71 16.25
CA SER A 24 -32.45 14.54 15.45
C SER A 24 -31.13 14.81 16.18
N VAL A 25 -31.20 15.06 17.50
CA VAL A 25 -30.01 15.25 18.35
C VAL A 25 -29.20 13.95 18.45
N LEU A 26 -29.86 12.79 18.59
CA LEU A 26 -29.19 11.49 18.59
C LEU A 26 -28.52 11.19 17.24
N LEU A 27 -29.16 11.52 16.12
CA LEU A 27 -28.57 11.39 14.79
C LEU A 27 -27.34 12.27 14.63
N LEU A 28 -27.43 13.54 15.03
CA LEU A 28 -26.30 14.47 14.99
C LEU A 28 -25.15 14.02 15.90
N ALA A 29 -25.45 13.55 17.11
CA ALA A 29 -24.45 13.01 18.01
C ALA A 29 -23.75 11.79 17.41
N ASN A 30 -24.49 10.87 16.78
CA ASN A 30 -23.90 9.73 16.07
C ASN A 30 -23.04 10.16 14.88
N VAL A 31 -23.43 11.18 14.13
CA VAL A 31 -22.61 11.73 13.04
C VAL A 31 -21.33 12.36 13.60
N VAL A 32 -21.41 13.14 14.68
CA VAL A 32 -20.23 13.74 15.32
C VAL A 32 -19.30 12.67 15.90
N ILE A 33 -19.84 11.63 16.54
CA ILE A 33 -19.07 10.49 17.03
C ILE A 33 -18.43 9.75 15.84
N TYR A 34 -19.16 9.55 14.75
CA TYR A 34 -18.62 8.92 13.54
C TYR A 34 -17.46 9.74 12.95
N LEU A 35 -17.61 11.06 12.81
CA LEU A 35 -16.55 11.95 12.33
C LEU A 35 -15.35 12.00 13.30
N TYR A 36 -15.60 11.96 14.61
CA TYR A 36 -14.56 11.93 15.63
C TYR A 36 -13.80 10.59 15.61
N VAL A 37 -14.51 9.47 15.50
CA VAL A 37 -13.91 8.14 15.36
C VAL A 37 -13.15 8.03 14.04
N ASP A 38 -13.69 8.54 12.93
CA ASP A 38 -12.99 8.59 11.63
C ASP A 38 -11.71 9.44 11.71
N SER A 39 -11.75 10.57 12.42
CA SER A 39 -10.58 11.40 12.71
C SER A 39 -9.55 10.68 13.61
N LEU A 40 -9.98 9.85 14.56
CA LEU A 40 -9.08 9.02 15.38
C LEU A 40 -8.53 7.82 14.60
N TYR A 41 -9.26 7.27 13.65
CA TYR A 41 -8.72 6.27 12.71
C TYR A 41 -7.70 6.89 11.74
N GLN A 42 -7.79 8.20 11.47
CA GLN A 42 -6.76 8.96 10.75
C GLN A 42 -5.54 9.31 11.61
N THR A 43 -5.63 9.25 12.95
CA THR A 43 -4.43 9.30 13.78
C THR A 43 -3.70 7.97 13.64
N ASN A 44 -2.85 7.92 12.60
CA ASN A 44 -1.81 6.93 12.41
C ASN A 44 -1.24 6.51 13.78
N GLU A 45 -1.25 5.20 14.08
CA GLU A 45 -0.18 4.62 14.90
C GLU A 45 1.13 5.26 14.42
N PRO A 46 1.98 5.80 15.31
CA PRO A 46 3.21 6.42 14.87
C PRO A 46 4.08 5.32 14.28
N PHE A 47 3.94 5.11 12.97
CA PHE A 47 5.01 4.69 12.11
C PHE A 47 6.22 5.50 12.59
N ALA A 48 7.24 4.83 13.07
CA ALA A 48 8.56 5.43 13.21
C ALA A 48 9.11 5.67 11.80
N ALA A 49 8.36 6.41 10.97
CA ALA A 49 8.69 6.68 9.59
C ALA A 49 9.87 7.64 9.58
N SER A 50 11.00 7.14 9.10
CA SER A 50 12.20 7.94 8.86
C SER A 50 11.94 9.15 7.93
N HIS A 51 10.84 9.09 7.16
CA HIS A 51 10.40 10.07 6.17
C HIS A 51 9.72 11.32 6.75
N THR A 52 9.15 11.27 7.97
CA THR A 52 8.42 12.43 8.51
C THR A 52 9.40 13.44 9.12
N GLY A 53 9.36 14.66 8.59
CA GLY A 53 10.06 15.82 9.17
C GLY A 53 11.34 16.28 8.45
N CYS A 54 11.69 15.72 7.29
CA CYS A 54 12.74 16.29 6.44
C CYS A 54 12.18 17.25 5.38
N PRO A 55 12.94 18.31 5.02
CA PRO A 55 12.60 19.15 3.87
C PRO A 55 12.55 18.33 2.57
N PRO A 56 11.89 18.83 1.51
CA PRO A 56 11.97 18.22 0.18
C PRO A 56 13.42 17.99 -0.25
N GLN A 57 13.67 16.90 -0.98
CA GLN A 57 15.00 16.50 -1.47
C GLN A 57 16.04 16.25 -0.37
N HIS A 58 15.57 15.94 0.85
CA HIS A 58 16.42 15.49 1.94
C HIS A 58 15.98 14.11 2.41
N PHE A 59 16.88 13.45 3.11
CA PHE A 59 16.63 12.16 3.74
C PHE A 59 17.17 12.15 5.16
N ARG A 60 16.60 11.26 5.96
CA ARG A 60 17.13 10.85 7.25
C ARG A 60 16.87 9.35 7.34
N MET A 61 17.87 8.58 7.76
CA MET A 61 17.71 7.17 8.13
C MET A 61 17.53 7.05 9.65
N ILE A 62 17.03 5.92 10.14
CA ILE A 62 16.63 5.72 11.55
C ILE A 62 17.72 6.13 12.55
N THR A 63 19.01 5.90 12.24
CA THR A 63 20.12 6.21 13.16
C THR A 63 20.66 7.65 13.03
N MET A 64 20.14 8.42 12.07
CA MET A 64 20.56 9.80 11.81
C MET A 64 19.74 10.80 12.62
N LYS A 65 20.41 11.81 13.20
CA LYS A 65 19.74 12.89 13.95
C LYS A 65 19.20 13.99 13.05
N ASN A 66 19.96 14.36 12.02
CA ASN A 66 19.69 15.47 11.12
C ASN A 66 19.35 14.97 9.72
N CYS A 67 18.51 15.72 9.02
CA CYS A 67 18.26 15.51 7.60
C CYS A 67 19.48 15.92 6.77
N THR A 68 19.78 15.15 5.72
CA THR A 68 20.86 15.41 4.77
C THR A 68 20.25 15.59 3.38
N PRO A 69 20.71 16.54 2.56
CA PRO A 69 20.29 16.61 1.15
C PRO A 69 20.61 15.31 0.42
N TRP A 70 19.81 14.94 -0.58
CA TRP A 70 20.12 13.77 -1.41
C TRP A 70 21.52 13.85 -2.00
N LEU A 71 22.27 12.75 -1.85
CA LEU A 71 23.66 12.67 -2.32
C LEU A 71 23.69 12.83 -3.85
N GLN A 72 24.56 13.72 -4.32
CA GLN A 72 24.83 13.92 -5.74
C GLN A 72 26.02 13.08 -6.21
N CYS A 73 26.29 13.03 -7.52
CA CYS A 73 27.36 12.25 -8.13
C CYS A 73 28.71 12.33 -7.39
N SER A 74 29.17 13.52 -7.03
CA SER A 74 30.46 13.70 -6.33
C SER A 74 30.50 12.98 -4.99
N GLN A 75 29.42 13.04 -4.21
CA GLN A 75 29.30 12.40 -2.90
C GLN A 75 29.09 10.89 -3.04
N VAL A 76 28.28 10.46 -4.02
CA VAL A 76 28.08 9.03 -4.27
C VAL A 76 29.40 8.37 -4.66
N ASN A 77 30.17 8.99 -5.55
CA ASN A 77 31.42 8.43 -6.05
C ASN A 77 32.57 8.46 -5.04
N SER A 78 32.59 9.43 -4.12
CA SER A 78 33.66 9.57 -3.11
C SER A 78 33.34 8.94 -1.76
N GLU A 79 32.06 8.88 -1.36
CA GLU A 79 31.66 8.49 0.00
C GLU A 79 30.88 7.16 0.08
N VAL A 80 30.32 6.66 -1.03
CA VAL A 80 29.52 5.41 -1.03
C VAL A 80 30.39 4.23 -1.43
N ARG A 81 30.72 3.38 -0.46
CA ARG A 81 31.54 2.19 -0.66
C ARG A 81 30.67 0.96 -0.94
N ARG A 82 30.66 0.49 -2.19
CA ARG A 82 30.00 -0.77 -2.57
C ARG A 82 30.67 -1.96 -1.87
N LEU A 83 29.85 -2.91 -1.42
CA LEU A 83 30.28 -4.10 -0.69
C LEU A 83 30.02 -5.37 -1.51
N LYS A 84 28.77 -5.82 -1.63
CA LYS A 84 28.42 -7.08 -2.32
C LYS A 84 27.14 -6.95 -3.12
N LEU A 85 27.01 -7.73 -4.18
CA LEU A 85 25.74 -7.87 -4.92
C LEU A 85 24.71 -8.54 -4.00
N ILE A 86 23.51 -7.97 -3.92
CA ILE A 86 22.39 -8.49 -3.10
C ILE A 86 21.12 -8.73 -3.91
N GLY A 87 21.03 -8.22 -5.12
CA GLY A 87 19.90 -8.45 -6.01
C GLY A 87 20.26 -8.16 -7.46
N GLN A 88 19.60 -8.86 -8.38
CA GLN A 88 19.75 -8.63 -9.81
C GLN A 88 18.39 -8.81 -10.47
N GLY A 89 17.88 -7.72 -11.05
CA GLY A 89 16.69 -7.71 -11.88
C GLY A 89 17.04 -7.47 -13.35
N VAL A 90 16.02 -7.33 -14.17
CA VAL A 90 16.17 -7.03 -15.60
C VAL A 90 16.70 -5.62 -15.80
N VAL A 91 16.20 -4.61 -15.07
CA VAL A 91 16.61 -3.19 -15.18
C VAL A 91 17.83 -2.86 -14.30
N LYS A 92 17.95 -3.46 -13.12
CA LYS A 92 18.90 -3.03 -12.08
C LYS A 92 19.77 -4.17 -11.53
N LYS A 93 21.04 -3.86 -11.24
CA LYS A 93 21.90 -4.64 -10.33
C LYS A 93 22.01 -3.91 -9.01
N VAL A 94 21.68 -4.58 -7.92
CA VAL A 94 21.58 -3.98 -6.58
C VAL A 94 22.72 -4.48 -5.71
N TYR A 95 23.51 -3.54 -5.20
CA TYR A 95 24.64 -3.80 -4.32
C TYR A 95 24.35 -3.28 -2.92
N LEU A 96 24.64 -4.08 -1.90
CA LEU A 96 24.83 -3.55 -0.55
C LEU A 96 26.04 -2.63 -0.56
N ALA A 97 25.90 -1.47 0.05
CA ALA A 97 26.95 -0.47 0.19
C ALA A 97 26.91 0.18 1.57
N GLU A 98 27.89 1.03 1.83
CA GLU A 98 28.03 1.77 3.07
C GLU A 98 28.33 3.24 2.79
N TRP A 99 27.61 4.13 3.49
CA TRP A 99 27.82 5.57 3.45
C TRP A 99 27.90 6.08 4.89
N ARG A 100 29.06 6.60 5.31
CA ARG A 100 29.30 7.13 6.68
C ARG A 100 28.82 6.21 7.81
N GLY A 101 29.09 4.90 7.67
CA GLY A 101 28.69 3.86 8.62
C GLY A 101 27.23 3.38 8.49
N GLN A 102 26.44 3.99 7.60
CA GLN A 102 25.06 3.60 7.31
C GLN A 102 25.03 2.57 6.19
N LYS A 103 24.17 1.55 6.31
CA LYS A 103 23.95 0.59 5.22
C LYS A 103 22.97 1.17 4.21
N VAL A 104 23.36 1.16 2.94
CA VAL A 104 22.56 1.65 1.82
C VAL A 104 22.56 0.63 0.68
N ALA A 105 21.58 0.71 -0.21
CA ALA A 105 21.51 -0.09 -1.42
C ALA A 105 21.85 0.79 -2.62
N VAL A 106 22.80 0.35 -3.45
CA VAL A 106 23.17 1.01 -4.70
C VAL A 106 22.60 0.20 -5.85
N SER A 107 21.63 0.76 -6.56
CA SER A 107 21.03 0.17 -7.75
C SER A 107 21.65 0.80 -8.98
N MET A 108 22.23 -0.02 -9.85
CA MET A 108 22.88 0.39 -11.08
C MET A 108 22.11 -0.13 -12.28
N LEU A 109 22.02 0.66 -13.36
CA LEU A 109 21.47 0.20 -14.63
C LEU A 109 22.19 -1.08 -15.10
N SER A 110 21.41 -2.11 -15.43
CA SER A 110 21.93 -3.42 -15.85
C SER A 110 22.41 -3.42 -17.31
N SER A 111 21.68 -2.70 -18.17
CA SER A 111 21.84 -2.63 -19.63
C SER A 111 21.26 -1.32 -20.16
N PRO A 112 21.91 -0.64 -21.13
CA PRO A 112 21.40 0.59 -21.74
C PRO A 112 20.00 0.48 -22.36
N VAL A 113 19.56 -0.73 -22.71
CA VAL A 113 18.22 -0.98 -23.27
C VAL A 113 17.09 -0.61 -22.29
N TYR A 114 17.37 -0.65 -20.99
CA TYR A 114 16.40 -0.33 -19.93
C TYR A 114 16.61 1.07 -19.33
N LEU A 115 17.31 1.96 -20.04
CA LEU A 115 17.62 3.29 -19.54
C LEU A 115 16.34 4.11 -19.26
N GLU A 116 15.35 4.04 -20.14
CA GLU A 116 14.08 4.76 -19.97
C GLU A 116 13.32 4.27 -18.74
N ASP A 117 13.22 2.95 -18.55
CA ASP A 117 12.60 2.33 -17.37
C ASP A 117 13.31 2.78 -16.08
N PHE A 118 14.65 2.78 -16.09
CA PHE A 118 15.46 3.20 -14.94
C PHE A 118 15.25 4.69 -14.60
N LEU A 119 15.25 5.57 -15.61
CA LEU A 119 15.04 7.00 -15.41
C LEU A 119 13.60 7.29 -14.96
N HIS A 120 12.61 6.56 -15.48
CA HIS A 120 11.24 6.64 -15.01
C HIS A 120 11.14 6.23 -13.54
N GLY A 121 11.73 5.10 -13.15
CA GLY A 121 11.76 4.64 -11.76
C GLY A 121 12.42 5.63 -10.82
N LEU A 122 13.52 6.27 -11.23
CA LEU A 122 14.14 7.34 -10.44
C LEU A 122 13.22 8.55 -10.30
N SER A 123 12.57 8.98 -11.40
CA SER A 123 11.62 10.10 -11.38
C SER A 123 10.44 9.81 -10.44
N MET A 124 9.88 8.60 -10.49
CA MET A 124 8.82 8.16 -9.59
C MET A 124 9.32 8.11 -8.15
N LEU A 125 10.50 7.56 -7.90
CA LEU A 125 11.07 7.50 -6.56
C LEU A 125 11.29 8.88 -5.94
N GLN A 126 11.69 9.87 -6.73
CA GLN A 126 11.81 11.28 -6.30
C GLN A 126 10.45 11.90 -5.99
N ALA A 127 9.46 11.69 -6.86
CA ALA A 127 8.13 12.29 -6.73
C ALA A 127 7.28 11.65 -5.61
N LEU A 128 7.53 10.38 -5.31
CA LEU A 128 6.71 9.56 -4.43
C LEU A 128 7.31 9.33 -3.03
N GLN A 129 8.32 10.10 -2.63
CA GLN A 129 8.89 9.95 -1.28
C GLN A 129 7.81 10.15 -0.21
N ALA A 130 7.53 9.07 0.52
CA ALA A 130 6.53 8.96 1.58
C ALA A 130 6.87 7.76 2.48
N PRO A 131 6.25 7.61 3.66
CA PRO A 131 6.49 6.48 4.57
C PRO A 131 6.37 5.07 3.96
N HIS A 132 5.63 4.96 2.85
CA HIS A 132 5.33 3.71 2.15
C HIS A 132 6.26 3.42 0.97
N VAL A 133 7.22 4.29 0.68
CA VAL A 133 8.17 4.18 -0.43
C VAL A 133 9.58 4.16 0.14
N VAL A 134 10.46 3.32 -0.41
CA VAL A 134 11.85 3.23 0.06
C VAL A 134 12.52 4.61 0.07
N GLN A 135 13.26 4.92 1.14
CA GLN A 135 13.93 6.21 1.30
C GLN A 135 15.02 6.39 0.24
N LEU A 136 14.86 7.40 -0.61
CA LEU A 136 15.91 7.87 -1.51
C LEU A 136 16.99 8.57 -0.70
N VAL A 137 18.23 8.10 -0.84
CA VAL A 137 19.43 8.65 -0.20
C VAL A 137 20.19 9.55 -1.17
N GLY A 138 20.22 9.18 -2.46
CA GLY A 138 20.91 9.95 -3.49
C GLY A 138 20.89 9.28 -4.84
N PHE A 139 21.50 9.91 -5.84
CA PHE A 139 21.58 9.39 -7.19
C PHE A 139 22.75 10.04 -7.97
N CYS A 140 23.17 9.38 -9.03
CA CYS A 140 24.05 9.95 -10.04
C CYS A 140 23.55 9.56 -11.43
N LEU A 141 23.11 10.55 -12.19
CA LEU A 141 22.59 10.33 -13.54
C LEU A 141 23.70 9.97 -14.53
N GLU A 142 24.88 10.58 -14.40
CA GLU A 142 26.04 10.31 -15.27
C GLU A 142 26.46 8.83 -15.24
N ASP A 143 26.39 8.23 -14.04
CA ASP A 143 26.77 6.84 -13.82
C ASP A 143 25.56 5.87 -13.76
N HIS A 144 24.35 6.37 -14.05
CA HIS A 144 23.09 5.60 -14.02
C HIS A 144 22.89 4.78 -12.73
N LEU A 145 22.98 5.47 -11.59
CA LEU A 145 22.91 4.84 -10.28
C LEU A 145 22.04 5.63 -9.30
N LEU A 146 21.34 4.89 -8.45
CA LEU A 146 20.53 5.42 -7.36
C LEU A 146 20.90 4.74 -6.05
N VAL A 147 20.80 5.48 -4.96
CA VAL A 147 21.15 5.06 -3.60
C VAL A 147 19.91 5.15 -2.74
N THR A 148 19.52 4.06 -2.11
CA THR A 148 18.37 3.99 -1.19
C THR A 148 18.78 3.43 0.17
N GLU A 149 17.91 3.60 1.17
CA GLU A 149 18.08 2.90 2.45
C GLU A 149 18.11 1.38 2.23
N HIS A 150 19.02 0.69 2.93
CA HIS A 150 19.07 -0.78 2.88
C HIS A 150 18.18 -1.41 3.95
N HIS A 151 17.22 -2.22 3.50
CA HIS A 151 16.44 -3.08 4.39
C HIS A 151 17.01 -4.50 4.44
N PRO A 152 17.52 -4.96 5.61
CA PRO A 152 18.25 -6.23 5.71
C PRO A 152 17.38 -7.48 5.61
N LEU A 153 16.06 -7.36 5.84
CA LEU A 153 15.12 -8.46 5.64
C LEU A 153 14.80 -8.69 4.15
N GLY A 154 15.19 -7.74 3.29
CA GLY A 154 15.17 -7.89 1.84
C GLY A 154 13.76 -7.90 1.24
N SER A 155 13.62 -8.57 0.10
CA SER A 155 12.34 -8.66 -0.61
C SER A 155 11.28 -9.41 0.21
N LEU A 156 10.03 -8.95 0.10
CA LEU A 156 8.85 -9.60 0.67
C LEU A 156 8.68 -11.06 0.24
N LEU A 157 9.27 -11.46 -0.90
CA LEU A 157 9.36 -12.86 -1.33
C LEU A 157 9.91 -13.80 -0.24
N ASN A 158 10.81 -13.29 0.60
CA ASN A 158 11.47 -14.08 1.62
C ASN A 158 10.72 -14.11 2.97
N LEU A 159 9.47 -13.63 3.03
CA LEU A 159 8.72 -13.47 4.28
C LEU A 159 8.73 -14.73 5.15
N GLU A 160 8.35 -15.88 4.59
CA GLU A 160 8.31 -17.16 5.34
C GLU A 160 9.71 -17.56 5.84
N GLY A 161 10.75 -17.35 5.03
CA GLY A 161 12.13 -17.62 5.43
C GLY A 161 12.64 -16.65 6.50
N VAL A 162 12.10 -15.42 6.56
CA VAL A 162 12.40 -14.45 7.62
C VAL A 162 11.71 -14.86 8.92
N LEU A 163 10.41 -15.18 8.85
CA LEU A 163 9.59 -15.55 10.02
C LEU A 163 10.00 -16.90 10.63
N ALA A 164 10.51 -17.83 9.82
CA ALA A 164 11.04 -19.12 10.29
C ALA A 164 12.35 -19.00 11.11
N LYS A 165 13.05 -17.85 11.07
CA LYS A 165 14.26 -17.64 11.89
C LYS A 165 13.86 -17.42 13.34
N GLU A 166 14.56 -18.08 14.26
CA GLU A 166 14.31 -18.02 15.71
C GLU A 166 14.15 -16.58 16.24
N GLN A 167 15.04 -15.67 15.81
CA GLN A 167 15.01 -14.26 16.22
C GLN A 167 13.73 -13.50 15.80
N HIS A 168 13.00 -14.00 14.80
CA HIS A 168 11.81 -13.38 14.21
C HIS A 168 10.52 -14.19 14.43
N GLN A 169 10.60 -15.39 14.98
CA GLN A 169 9.44 -16.26 15.19
C GLN A 169 8.33 -15.60 16.01
N LYS A 170 8.69 -14.72 16.96
CA LYS A 170 7.72 -13.92 17.75
C LYS A 170 6.85 -12.98 16.91
N HIS A 171 7.26 -12.67 15.68
CA HIS A 171 6.52 -11.84 14.73
C HIS A 171 5.65 -12.67 13.79
N ASP A 172 5.69 -14.01 13.85
CA ASP A 172 4.85 -14.89 13.04
C ASP A 172 3.44 -15.00 13.65
N THR A 173 2.72 -13.89 13.64
CA THR A 173 1.37 -13.78 14.20
C THR A 173 0.41 -13.22 13.16
N TRP A 174 -0.88 -13.55 13.29
CA TRP A 174 -1.90 -13.02 12.39
C TRP A 174 -1.95 -11.49 12.43
N GLN A 175 -1.62 -10.87 13.56
CA GLN A 175 -1.59 -9.42 13.71
C GLN A 175 -0.49 -8.81 12.83
N VAL A 176 0.73 -9.31 12.92
CA VAL A 176 1.84 -8.80 12.08
C VAL A 176 1.53 -9.05 10.60
N ARG A 177 1.08 -10.26 10.26
CA ARG A 177 0.75 -10.62 8.87
C ARG A 177 -0.39 -9.80 8.27
N LEU A 178 -1.47 -9.57 9.02
CA LEU A 178 -2.55 -8.68 8.58
C LEU A 178 -2.10 -7.22 8.51
N ARG A 179 -1.17 -6.77 9.37
CA ARG A 179 -0.56 -5.44 9.27
C ARG A 179 0.27 -5.30 7.99
N LEU A 180 1.04 -6.30 7.60
CA LEU A 180 1.74 -6.30 6.31
C LEU A 180 0.74 -6.21 5.15
N ALA A 181 -0.40 -6.89 5.23
CA ALA A 181 -1.45 -6.78 4.22
C ALA A 181 -2.10 -5.38 4.21
N ILE A 182 -2.27 -4.75 5.38
CA ILE A 182 -2.69 -3.35 5.49
C ILE A 182 -1.67 -2.41 4.85
N ASP A 183 -0.37 -2.62 5.05
CA ASP A 183 0.69 -1.81 4.44
C ASP A 183 0.66 -1.95 2.91
N TYR A 184 0.52 -3.17 2.39
CA TYR A 184 0.39 -3.42 0.95
C TYR A 184 -0.79 -2.63 0.34
N VAL A 185 -1.98 -2.71 0.95
CA VAL A 185 -3.15 -1.96 0.46
C VAL A 185 -2.98 -0.45 0.66
N SER A 186 -2.29 -0.02 1.73
CA SER A 186 -1.96 1.40 1.96
C SER A 186 -1.02 1.95 0.89
N ILE A 187 -0.04 1.16 0.45
CA ILE A 187 0.83 1.50 -0.68
C ILE A 187 0.01 1.66 -1.96
N LEU A 188 -0.88 0.71 -2.29
CA LEU A 188 -1.72 0.82 -3.48
C LEU A 188 -2.61 2.06 -3.42
N HIS A 189 -3.25 2.32 -2.27
CA HIS A 189 -4.03 3.53 -2.08
C HIS A 189 -3.20 4.81 -2.29
N TYR A 190 -1.97 4.84 -1.80
CA TYR A 190 -1.05 5.95 -2.01
C TYR A 190 -0.68 6.12 -3.50
N LEU A 191 -0.34 5.05 -4.21
CA LEU A 191 -0.05 5.09 -5.65
C LEU A 191 -1.26 5.56 -6.46
N HIS A 192 -2.46 5.13 -6.08
CA HIS A 192 -3.71 5.49 -6.77
C HIS A 192 -4.12 6.96 -6.55
N ASN A 193 -3.53 7.64 -5.56
CA ASN A 193 -3.82 9.02 -5.17
C ASN A 193 -2.52 9.85 -5.04
N SER A 194 -1.50 9.50 -5.81
CA SER A 194 -0.16 10.02 -5.62
C SER A 194 -0.02 11.48 -6.11
N PRO A 195 1.00 12.22 -5.63
CA PRO A 195 1.29 13.56 -6.16
C PRO A 195 1.69 13.57 -7.64
N ALA A 196 2.08 12.40 -8.18
CA ALA A 196 2.37 12.21 -9.59
C ALA A 196 1.14 11.70 -10.37
N GLY A 197 -0.09 11.97 -9.91
CA GLY A 197 -1.31 11.42 -10.50
C GLY A 197 -1.57 9.97 -10.09
N ARG A 198 -2.60 9.35 -10.67
CA ARG A 198 -2.97 7.97 -10.33
C ARG A 198 -2.03 7.00 -11.05
N ARG A 199 -1.28 6.20 -10.29
CA ARG A 199 -0.26 5.27 -10.80
C ARG A 199 -0.70 3.82 -10.62
N VAL A 200 -0.39 2.97 -11.59
CA VAL A 200 -0.70 1.53 -11.59
C VAL A 200 0.57 0.71 -11.42
N MET A 201 0.56 -0.29 -10.54
CA MET A 201 1.73 -1.13 -10.29
C MET A 201 1.89 -2.21 -11.38
N CYS A 202 2.45 -1.87 -12.54
CA CYS A 202 2.40 -2.75 -13.71
C CYS A 202 3.34 -3.96 -13.65
N ASP A 203 4.45 -3.90 -12.92
CA ASP A 203 5.40 -5.01 -12.81
C ASP A 203 4.95 -6.08 -11.79
N SER A 204 3.73 -6.60 -11.99
CA SER A 204 2.98 -7.44 -11.04
C SER A 204 2.15 -8.52 -11.78
N ASN A 205 2.76 -9.19 -12.75
CA ASN A 205 2.07 -10.21 -13.57
C ASN A 205 1.95 -11.60 -12.89
N SER A 206 2.69 -11.84 -11.81
CA SER A 206 2.61 -13.04 -10.98
C SER A 206 2.75 -12.66 -9.51
N LEU A 207 2.37 -13.58 -8.60
CA LEU A 207 2.57 -13.37 -7.17
C LEU A 207 4.05 -13.14 -6.85
N GLU A 208 4.94 -13.98 -7.39
CA GLU A 208 6.39 -13.85 -7.16
C GLU A 208 6.90 -12.49 -7.62
N LYS A 209 6.51 -12.08 -8.84
CA LYS A 209 6.96 -10.82 -9.40
C LYS A 209 6.42 -9.64 -8.59
N THR A 210 5.16 -9.67 -8.18
CA THR A 210 4.55 -8.64 -7.32
C THR A 210 5.30 -8.49 -5.99
N LEU A 211 5.57 -9.60 -5.30
CA LEU A 211 6.27 -9.58 -4.01
C LEU A 211 7.72 -9.10 -4.13
N SER A 212 8.36 -9.30 -5.30
CA SER A 212 9.73 -8.81 -5.55
C SER A 212 9.86 -7.28 -5.53
N GLN A 213 8.75 -6.56 -5.75
CA GLN A 213 8.72 -5.10 -5.84
C GLN A 213 8.73 -4.41 -4.46
N PHE A 214 8.46 -5.17 -3.39
CA PHE A 214 8.35 -4.68 -2.03
C PHE A 214 9.51 -5.17 -1.16
N LEU A 215 9.91 -4.34 -0.21
CA LEU A 215 10.90 -4.68 0.82
C LEU A 215 10.23 -4.77 2.18
N LEU A 216 10.74 -5.69 3.01
CA LEU A 216 10.37 -5.82 4.41
C LEU A 216 11.35 -5.02 5.27
N THR A 217 10.84 -4.06 6.03
CA THR A 217 11.65 -3.26 6.96
C THR A 217 11.97 -4.06 8.24
N SER A 218 12.99 -3.64 8.99
CA SER A 218 13.42 -4.33 10.22
C SER A 218 12.36 -4.36 11.33
N ASP A 219 11.38 -3.45 11.27
CA ASP A 219 10.23 -3.34 12.17
C ASP A 219 8.95 -3.99 11.61
N PHE A 220 9.06 -4.80 10.55
CA PHE A 220 7.96 -5.54 9.93
C PHE A 220 6.86 -4.65 9.34
N HIS A 221 7.29 -3.67 8.56
CA HIS A 221 6.46 -2.89 7.65
C HIS A 221 6.86 -3.14 6.20
N LEU A 222 5.94 -2.83 5.27
CA LEU A 222 6.23 -2.86 3.84
C LEU A 222 6.53 -1.48 3.28
N VAL A 223 7.52 -1.43 2.38
CA VAL A 223 7.76 -0.30 1.49
C VAL A 223 7.83 -0.79 0.04
N VAL A 224 7.32 0.00 -0.89
CA VAL A 224 7.55 -0.24 -2.32
C VAL A 224 8.93 0.28 -2.72
N ASN A 225 9.63 -0.51 -3.52
CA ASN A 225 11.01 -0.23 -3.93
C ASN A 225 11.17 -0.08 -5.43
N ASP A 226 10.60 -1.00 -6.21
CA ASP A 226 10.78 -1.01 -7.65
C ASP A 226 9.63 -0.29 -8.34
N LEU A 227 9.93 0.89 -8.91
CA LEU A 227 8.94 1.85 -9.44
C LEU A 227 9.12 2.09 -10.94
N ASP A 228 9.81 1.18 -11.64
CA ASP A 228 10.19 1.35 -13.04
C ASP A 228 8.98 1.32 -14.00
N ALA A 229 7.89 0.63 -13.61
CA ALA A 229 6.67 0.49 -14.41
C ALA A 229 5.45 1.05 -13.67
N LEU A 230 5.38 2.39 -13.54
CA LEU A 230 4.25 3.11 -12.93
C LEU A 230 3.57 4.08 -13.92
N PRO A 231 2.88 3.56 -14.96
CA PRO A 231 2.15 4.42 -15.88
C PRO A 231 1.02 5.17 -15.16
N GLU A 232 0.68 6.34 -15.69
CA GLU A 232 -0.38 7.20 -15.17
C GLU A 232 -1.72 6.85 -15.81
N VAL A 233 -2.79 6.84 -15.00
CA VAL A 233 -4.17 6.69 -15.45
C VAL A 233 -4.94 7.97 -15.16
N ASP A 234 -5.71 8.43 -16.13
CA ASP A 234 -6.75 9.45 -15.94
C ASP A 234 -7.91 9.16 -16.90
N VAL A 235 -8.83 8.31 -16.45
CA VAL A 235 -10.01 7.88 -17.23
C VAL A 235 -10.86 9.08 -17.64
N ALA A 236 -10.97 10.12 -16.80
CA ALA A 236 -11.73 11.32 -17.12
C ALA A 236 -11.13 12.11 -18.30
N ARG A 237 -9.82 12.00 -18.50
CA ARG A 237 -9.09 12.57 -19.65
C ARG A 237 -8.86 11.56 -20.78
N GLY A 238 -9.41 10.35 -20.67
CA GLY A 238 -9.22 9.27 -21.65
C GLY A 238 -7.82 8.64 -21.61
N LEU A 239 -7.05 8.85 -20.55
CA LEU A 239 -5.74 8.25 -20.35
C LEU A 239 -5.89 6.90 -19.65
N VAL A 240 -5.67 5.82 -20.40
CA VAL A 240 -5.67 4.43 -19.94
C VAL A 240 -4.28 3.81 -20.11
N VAL A 241 -4.02 2.69 -19.45
CA VAL A 241 -2.69 2.07 -19.43
C VAL A 241 -2.68 0.63 -19.97
N LYS A 242 -1.49 0.19 -20.36
CA LYS A 242 -1.16 -1.22 -20.61
C LYS A 242 0.15 -1.54 -19.90
N CYS A 243 0.22 -2.67 -19.22
CA CYS A 243 1.41 -3.15 -18.52
C CYS A 243 2.30 -3.96 -19.45
N GLY A 244 3.10 -3.26 -20.26
CA GLY A 244 4.06 -3.84 -21.21
C GLY A 244 3.47 -4.11 -22.60
N HIS A 245 4.31 -4.66 -23.48
CA HIS A 245 4.04 -4.85 -24.92
C HIS A 245 3.82 -6.32 -25.32
N ARG A 246 3.67 -7.20 -24.32
CA ARG A 246 3.50 -8.65 -24.53
C ARG A 246 2.16 -9.09 -23.99
N GLU A 247 1.60 -10.12 -24.60
CA GLU A 247 0.39 -10.77 -24.13
C GLU A 247 0.59 -11.27 -22.69
N LEU A 248 -0.35 -10.90 -21.80
CA LEU A 248 -0.42 -11.40 -20.44
C LEU A 248 -1.39 -12.57 -20.39
N THR A 249 -1.10 -13.56 -19.55
CA THR A 249 -1.87 -14.81 -19.44
C THR A 249 -1.99 -15.26 -17.99
N GLY A 250 -2.99 -16.09 -17.70
CA GLY A 250 -3.24 -16.67 -16.38
C GLY A 250 -4.18 -15.84 -15.51
N ASP A 251 -4.51 -16.37 -14.34
CA ASP A 251 -5.60 -15.83 -13.50
C ASP A 251 -5.14 -14.79 -12.47
N PHE A 252 -3.82 -14.60 -12.33
CA PHE A 252 -3.25 -13.61 -11.40
C PHE A 252 -3.42 -12.18 -11.92
N VAL A 253 -3.24 -11.98 -13.23
CA VAL A 253 -3.57 -10.69 -13.88
C VAL A 253 -5.09 -10.53 -13.96
N ALA A 254 -5.55 -9.28 -14.00
CA ALA A 254 -6.99 -9.03 -14.07
C ALA A 254 -7.55 -9.43 -15.46
N PRO A 255 -8.83 -9.84 -15.56
CA PRO A 255 -9.43 -10.33 -16.81
C PRO A 255 -9.29 -9.35 -17.99
N GLU A 256 -9.40 -8.05 -17.73
CA GLU A 256 -9.24 -6.97 -18.73
C GLU A 256 -7.79 -6.79 -19.20
N GLN A 257 -6.81 -7.41 -18.53
CA GLN A 257 -5.42 -7.46 -18.98
C GLN A 257 -5.17 -8.60 -19.98
N LEU A 258 -6.12 -9.51 -20.16
CA LEU A 258 -6.04 -10.61 -21.11
C LEU A 258 -6.48 -10.18 -22.50
N TRP A 259 -5.87 -10.76 -23.51
CA TRP A 259 -6.24 -10.52 -24.90
C TRP A 259 -7.71 -10.93 -25.15
N PRO A 260 -8.60 -10.00 -25.53
CA PRO A 260 -10.04 -10.27 -25.57
C PRO A 260 -10.51 -10.82 -26.92
N PHE A 261 -9.63 -10.88 -27.93
CA PHE A 261 -9.98 -11.27 -29.28
C PHE A 261 -9.58 -12.73 -29.57
N LYS A 262 -10.16 -13.33 -30.62
CA LYS A 262 -9.86 -14.73 -31.00
C LYS A 262 -8.60 -14.85 -31.86
N GLU A 263 -8.22 -13.76 -32.49
CA GLU A 263 -7.05 -13.63 -33.36
C GLU A 263 -5.76 -13.64 -32.53
N ARG A 264 -4.62 -13.70 -33.22
CA ARG A 264 -3.31 -13.56 -32.58
C ARG A 264 -3.19 -12.18 -31.93
N PHE A 265 -2.54 -12.13 -30.76
CA PHE A 265 -2.24 -10.89 -30.05
C PHE A 265 -1.54 -9.85 -30.93
N VAL A 266 -2.04 -8.62 -30.88
CA VAL A 266 -1.46 -7.42 -31.48
C VAL A 266 -1.52 -6.31 -30.43
N ASP A 267 -0.36 -5.81 -29.99
CA ASP A 267 -0.26 -4.84 -28.88
C ASP A 267 -1.08 -3.56 -29.13
N ASP A 268 -1.02 -3.00 -30.34
CA ASP A 268 -1.75 -1.78 -30.71
C ASP A 268 -3.27 -1.91 -30.62
N LEU A 269 -3.79 -3.14 -30.65
CA LEU A 269 -5.22 -3.43 -30.55
C LEU A 269 -5.65 -3.81 -29.13
N MET A 270 -4.71 -4.00 -28.21
CA MET A 270 -5.02 -4.33 -26.82
C MET A 270 -5.73 -3.13 -26.17
N PRO A 271 -6.97 -3.30 -25.63
CA PRO A 271 -7.63 -2.25 -24.88
C PRO A 271 -6.83 -1.87 -23.65
N GLY A 272 -6.80 -0.57 -23.33
CA GLY A 272 -6.23 -0.09 -22.08
C GLY A 272 -7.15 -0.35 -20.89
N TYR A 273 -6.56 -0.36 -19.71
CA TYR A 273 -7.23 -0.57 -18.42
C TYR A 273 -6.75 0.47 -17.40
N ASP A 274 -7.21 0.35 -16.15
CA ASP A 274 -6.99 1.31 -15.07
C ASP A 274 -6.39 0.67 -13.81
N GLU A 275 -6.43 1.38 -12.68
CA GLU A 275 -5.87 0.95 -11.41
C GLU A 275 -6.61 -0.22 -10.77
N LYS A 276 -7.79 -0.59 -11.28
CA LYS A 276 -8.57 -1.73 -10.77
C LYS A 276 -7.87 -3.06 -11.02
N THR A 277 -6.87 -3.09 -11.90
CA THR A 277 -5.96 -4.21 -12.09
C THR A 277 -5.11 -4.50 -10.84
N ASP A 278 -4.73 -3.47 -10.06
CA ASP A 278 -4.04 -3.66 -8.79
C ASP A 278 -4.98 -4.23 -7.73
N VAL A 279 -6.23 -3.74 -7.71
CA VAL A 279 -7.28 -4.19 -6.77
C VAL A 279 -7.57 -5.68 -6.95
N TRP A 280 -7.62 -6.16 -8.20
CA TRP A 280 -7.81 -7.57 -8.54
C TRP A 280 -6.83 -8.50 -7.81
N LYS A 281 -5.59 -8.05 -7.62
CA LYS A 281 -4.47 -8.83 -7.08
C LYS A 281 -4.40 -8.80 -5.55
N ILE A 282 -5.16 -7.92 -4.89
CA ILE A 282 -5.12 -7.77 -3.43
C ILE A 282 -5.38 -9.08 -2.68
N PRO A 283 -6.41 -9.88 -3.03
CA PRO A 283 -6.69 -11.12 -2.30
C PRO A 283 -5.53 -12.11 -2.35
N ASP A 284 -4.89 -12.30 -3.50
CA ASP A 284 -3.78 -13.24 -3.68
C ASP A 284 -2.54 -12.84 -2.88
N VAL A 285 -2.18 -11.55 -2.89
CA VAL A 285 -1.08 -11.03 -2.07
C VAL A 285 -1.41 -11.12 -0.59
N THR A 286 -2.66 -10.84 -0.20
CA THR A 286 -3.11 -10.98 1.19
C THR A 286 -3.05 -12.43 1.65
N TRP A 287 -3.44 -13.37 0.80
CA TRP A 287 -3.37 -14.81 1.09
C TRP A 287 -1.92 -15.25 1.34
N PHE A 288 -0.98 -14.80 0.51
CA PHE A 288 0.44 -15.04 0.75
C PHE A 288 0.91 -14.47 2.09
N LEU A 289 0.58 -13.20 2.38
CA LEU A 289 1.01 -12.52 3.61
C LEU A 289 0.46 -13.20 4.87
N MET A 290 -0.80 -13.63 4.84
CA MET A 290 -1.44 -14.34 5.95
C MET A 290 -0.85 -15.74 6.17
N GLY A 291 -0.36 -16.39 5.11
CA GLY A 291 0.32 -17.68 5.21
C GLY A 291 -0.50 -18.72 5.98
N ARG A 292 0.18 -19.56 6.75
CA ARG A 292 -0.47 -20.49 7.70
C ARG A 292 -0.15 -20.07 9.12
N VAL A 293 -1.04 -19.28 9.71
CA VAL A 293 -0.87 -18.76 11.08
C VAL A 293 -2.12 -19.01 11.91
N ALA A 294 -1.94 -19.26 13.21
CA ALA A 294 -3.06 -19.39 14.13
C ALA A 294 -3.92 -18.11 14.12
N GLY A 295 -5.23 -18.27 13.94
CA GLY A 295 -6.18 -17.15 13.79
C GLY A 295 -6.30 -16.60 12.36
N GLY A 296 -5.45 -17.03 11.42
CA GLY A 296 -5.51 -16.59 10.02
C GLY A 296 -6.81 -16.97 9.31
N ASP A 297 -7.37 -18.15 9.57
CA ASP A 297 -8.65 -18.58 8.99
C ASP A 297 -9.81 -17.64 9.36
N LEU A 298 -9.80 -17.12 10.60
CA LEU A 298 -10.80 -16.16 11.05
C LEU A 298 -10.62 -14.80 10.36
N VAL A 299 -9.39 -14.37 10.12
CA VAL A 299 -9.10 -13.17 9.30
C VAL A 299 -9.67 -13.37 7.88
N HIS A 300 -9.39 -14.50 7.24
CA HIS A 300 -9.91 -14.79 5.89
C HIS A 300 -11.43 -14.84 5.85
N PHE A 301 -12.08 -15.39 6.89
CA PHE A 301 -13.52 -15.36 7.02
C PHE A 301 -14.07 -13.93 7.03
N HIS A 302 -13.48 -13.03 7.83
CA HIS A 302 -13.90 -11.63 7.88
C HIS A 302 -13.60 -10.84 6.60
N LEU A 303 -12.55 -11.20 5.86
CA LEU A 303 -12.16 -10.55 4.61
C LEU A 303 -12.85 -11.14 3.36
N PHE A 304 -13.61 -12.22 3.51
CA PHE A 304 -14.19 -12.96 2.38
C PHE A 304 -14.99 -12.05 1.42
N GLU A 305 -15.90 -11.23 1.96
CA GLU A 305 -16.79 -10.43 1.11
C GLU A 305 -16.02 -9.32 0.36
N ILE A 306 -15.04 -8.67 1.01
CA ILE A 306 -14.22 -7.65 0.33
C ILE A 306 -13.29 -8.28 -0.71
N HIS A 307 -12.76 -9.49 -0.46
CA HIS A 307 -11.96 -10.21 -1.44
C HIS A 307 -12.78 -10.65 -2.65
N LYS A 308 -14.01 -11.10 -2.43
CA LYS A 308 -14.96 -11.42 -3.50
C LYS A 308 -15.29 -10.19 -4.37
N GLN A 309 -15.40 -9.00 -3.77
CA GLN A 309 -15.60 -7.76 -4.50
C GLN A 309 -14.35 -7.36 -5.31
N CYS A 310 -13.14 -7.55 -4.77
CA CYS A 310 -11.89 -7.35 -5.52
C CYS A 310 -11.81 -8.25 -6.77
N LYS A 311 -12.40 -9.45 -6.73
CA LYS A 311 -12.42 -10.44 -7.82
C LYS A 311 -13.62 -10.32 -8.76
N LYS A 312 -14.31 -9.18 -8.81
CA LYS A 312 -15.34 -8.94 -9.82
C LYS A 312 -14.72 -8.85 -11.22
N PRO A 313 -15.26 -9.54 -12.24
CA PRO A 313 -14.74 -9.44 -13.61
C PRO A 313 -14.80 -8.00 -14.13
N GLU A 314 -15.92 -7.32 -13.91
CA GLU A 314 -16.14 -5.92 -14.27
C GLU A 314 -15.30 -4.99 -13.36
N PRO A 315 -14.30 -4.26 -13.89
CA PRO A 315 -13.39 -3.42 -13.09
C PRO A 315 -14.11 -2.34 -12.26
N GLU A 316 -15.16 -1.75 -12.81
CA GLU A 316 -15.97 -0.69 -12.20
C GLU A 316 -16.75 -1.18 -10.95
N LEU A 317 -16.98 -2.48 -10.83
CA LEU A 317 -17.64 -3.09 -9.67
C LEU A 317 -16.65 -3.44 -8.55
N ARG A 318 -15.34 -3.35 -8.80
CA ARG A 318 -14.33 -3.57 -7.77
C ARG A 318 -14.23 -2.34 -6.84
N PRO A 319 -13.96 -2.55 -5.54
CA PRO A 319 -13.78 -1.45 -4.58
C PRO A 319 -12.58 -0.58 -4.95
N SER A 320 -12.47 0.61 -4.35
CA SER A 320 -11.19 1.33 -4.36
C SER A 320 -10.21 0.69 -3.37
N ALA A 321 -8.91 0.93 -3.52
CA ALA A 321 -7.93 0.53 -2.51
C ALA A 321 -8.24 1.13 -1.12
N GLN A 322 -8.86 2.32 -1.08
CA GLN A 322 -9.30 2.94 0.17
C GLN A 322 -10.42 2.14 0.86
N ASP A 323 -11.39 1.63 0.10
CA ASP A 323 -12.48 0.83 0.65
C ASP A 323 -11.97 -0.50 1.22
N VAL A 324 -11.05 -1.15 0.51
CA VAL A 324 -10.38 -2.36 1.00
C VAL A 324 -9.61 -2.08 2.29
N LEU A 325 -8.85 -0.97 2.32
CA LEU A 325 -8.08 -0.55 3.48
C LEU A 325 -8.96 -0.31 4.72
N LYS A 326 -10.11 0.34 4.55
CA LYS A 326 -11.09 0.56 5.63
C LYS A 326 -11.56 -0.77 6.23
N VAL A 327 -11.90 -1.74 5.39
CA VAL A 327 -12.32 -3.07 5.85
C VAL A 327 -11.18 -3.77 6.60
N TYR A 328 -9.96 -3.76 6.06
CA TYR A 328 -8.81 -4.43 6.70
C TYR A 328 -8.52 -3.85 8.08
N ARG A 329 -8.50 -2.51 8.21
CA ARG A 329 -8.31 -1.83 9.49
C ARG A 329 -9.42 -2.15 10.48
N SER A 330 -10.68 -2.16 10.03
CA SER A 330 -11.82 -2.53 10.87
C SER A 330 -11.71 -3.97 11.39
N VAL A 331 -11.35 -4.93 10.53
CA VAL A 331 -11.15 -6.33 10.92
C VAL A 331 -10.00 -6.46 11.92
N TYR A 332 -8.86 -5.84 11.64
CA TYR A 332 -7.72 -5.83 12.55
C TYR A 332 -8.11 -5.30 13.94
N SER A 333 -8.72 -4.12 14.00
CA SER A 333 -9.12 -3.49 15.27
C SER A 333 -10.18 -4.31 16.02
N SER A 334 -11.14 -4.93 15.32
CA SER A 334 -12.14 -5.79 15.96
C SER A 334 -11.52 -7.02 16.60
N MET A 335 -10.73 -7.77 15.84
CA MET A 335 -10.14 -9.02 16.31
C MET A 335 -9.11 -8.81 17.43
N VAL A 336 -8.39 -7.68 17.43
CA VAL A 336 -7.51 -7.31 18.54
C VAL A 336 -8.29 -7.05 19.83
N ARG A 337 -9.42 -6.33 19.76
CA ARG A 337 -10.28 -6.08 20.94
C ARG A 337 -10.85 -7.38 21.51
N ASP A 338 -11.32 -8.28 20.65
CA ASP A 338 -11.89 -9.56 21.08
C ASP A 338 -10.84 -10.45 21.77
N SER A 339 -9.59 -10.41 21.28
CA SER A 339 -8.46 -11.13 21.89
C SER A 339 -8.04 -10.55 23.24
N ALA A 340 -8.18 -9.24 23.44
CA ALA A 340 -7.89 -8.57 24.72
C ALA A 340 -8.97 -8.88 25.76
N GLY A 341 -10.25 -8.81 25.39
CA GLY A 341 -11.36 -9.15 26.28
C GLY A 341 -11.34 -10.60 26.79
N PHE A 342 -10.79 -11.54 26.01
CA PHE A 342 -10.61 -12.93 26.44
C PHE A 342 -9.49 -13.10 27.48
N ARG A 343 -8.46 -12.24 27.45
CA ARG A 343 -7.37 -12.25 28.45
C ARG A 343 -7.78 -11.63 29.78
N ASP A 344 -8.71 -10.68 29.77
CA ASP A 344 -9.21 -10.03 30.99
C ASP A 344 -10.29 -10.86 31.73
N MET A 345 -10.76 -11.96 31.12
CA MET A 345 -11.74 -12.90 31.70
C MET A 345 -11.14 -14.20 32.26
N LEU A 346 -9.83 -14.42 32.09
CA LEU A 346 -9.06 -15.56 32.63
C LEU A 346 -8.16 -15.07 33.77
#